data_AF-A0A242BTG2-F1
#
_entry.id   AF-A0A242BTG2-F1
#
_cell.length_a   1.000
_cell.length_b   1.000
_cell.length_c   1.000
_cell.angle_alpha   90.00
_cell.angle_beta   90.00
_cell.angle_gamma   90.00
#
_symmetry.space_group_name_H-M   'P 1'
#
loop_
_entity.id
_entity.type
_entity.pdbx_description
1 polymer ?
#
loop_
_entity_poly.entity_id
_entity_poly.type
_entity_poly.pdbx_seq_one_letter_code
_entity_poly.pdbx_strand_id
1 'polypeptide(L)'
;MDAGYKTPAIAHLLLEHKLTPIFPYKRPMTKKGYFKKHEYVYDDYYNCYICPNNKILSYATTNRKGYIEYKSNPKDCKNCPFLSKCTNSKNHTKVITRHIWAEAIETCEEIRHQSWFKELYKKRKETIERIFGTAKEFHGLRYTNQIGIEKMHMKIGLTFACLNMKKLAKIKRIRAQKTRFPKGKLPNLSIIHRILHRKKTNLMFV
;
A
#
# COMPACT_ATOMS: atom_id res chain seq x y z
N MET A 1 1.71 0.93 -4.03
CA MET A 1 0.27 1.28 -3.95
C MET A 1 -0.04 1.88 -2.59
N ASP A 2 -0.88 2.92 -2.46
CA ASP A 2 -1.16 3.48 -1.13
C ASP A 2 -1.95 2.52 -0.21
N ALA A 3 -1.84 2.67 1.11
CA ALA A 3 -2.45 1.77 2.08
C ALA A 3 -3.99 1.79 2.03
N GLY A 4 -4.59 2.86 1.50
CA GLY A 4 -6.03 2.95 1.24
C GLY A 4 -6.53 1.94 0.19
N TYR A 5 -5.68 1.53 -0.75
CA TYR A 5 -6.04 0.57 -1.80
C TYR A 5 -5.78 -0.89 -1.43
N LYS A 6 -5.28 -1.14 -0.20
CA LYS A 6 -5.09 -2.50 0.31
C LYS A 6 -6.44 -3.07 0.75
N THR A 7 -7.23 -3.51 -0.22
CA THR A 7 -8.55 -4.12 -0.01
C THR A 7 -8.57 -5.56 -0.51
N PRO A 8 -9.38 -6.45 0.10
CA PRO A 8 -9.49 -7.85 -0.36
C PRO A 8 -9.87 -7.97 -1.83
N ALA A 9 -10.78 -7.11 -2.32
CA ALA A 9 -11.21 -7.09 -3.72
C ALA A 9 -10.06 -6.79 -4.69
N ILE A 10 -9.25 -5.77 -4.39
CA ILE A 10 -8.11 -5.40 -5.24
C ILE A 10 -7.03 -6.50 -5.18
N ALA A 11 -6.78 -7.06 -4.00
CA ALA A 11 -5.83 -8.15 -3.82
C ALA A 11 -6.19 -9.36 -4.68
N HIS A 12 -7.45 -9.80 -4.57
CA HIS A 12 -7.97 -10.94 -5.31
C HIS A 12 -7.88 -10.71 -6.82
N LEU A 13 -8.38 -9.56 -7.31
CA LEU A 13 -8.34 -9.21 -8.73
C LEU A 13 -6.91 -9.23 -9.30
N LEU A 14 -5.94 -8.66 -8.57
CA LEU A 14 -4.55 -8.64 -9.04
C LEU A 14 -3.96 -10.06 -9.12
N LEU A 15 -4.23 -10.91 -8.13
CA LEU A 15 -3.76 -12.29 -8.11
C LEU A 15 -4.44 -13.15 -9.20
N GLU A 16 -5.73 -12.97 -9.45
CA GLU A 16 -6.45 -13.64 -10.54
C GLU A 16 -5.85 -13.28 -11.91
N HIS A 17 -5.47 -12.02 -12.10
CA HIS A 17 -4.77 -11.57 -13.31
C HIS A 17 -3.27 -11.93 -13.34
N LYS A 18 -2.78 -12.75 -12.40
CA LYS A 18 -1.36 -13.14 -12.26
C LYS A 18 -0.41 -11.95 -12.13
N LEU A 19 -0.89 -10.84 -11.59
CA LEU A 19 -0.10 -9.65 -11.30
C LEU A 19 0.31 -9.68 -9.83
N THR A 20 1.62 -9.67 -9.55
CA THR A 20 2.12 -9.68 -8.17
C THR A 20 1.93 -8.31 -7.50
N PRO A 21 1.05 -8.18 -6.50
CA PRO A 21 0.80 -6.89 -5.85
C PRO A 21 1.91 -6.57 -4.83
N ILE A 22 2.35 -5.30 -4.81
CA ILE A 22 3.26 -4.79 -3.78
C ILE A 22 2.52 -3.80 -2.90
N PHE A 23 1.91 -4.34 -1.85
CA PHE A 23 1.15 -3.55 -0.88
C PHE A 23 2.01 -3.05 0.27
N PRO A 24 1.69 -1.85 0.81
CA PRO A 24 2.34 -1.34 2.00
C PRO A 24 1.89 -2.12 3.23
N TYR A 25 2.70 -2.01 4.29
CA TYR A 25 2.25 -2.38 5.62
C TYR A 25 1.07 -1.49 6.05
N LYS A 26 0.05 -2.11 6.64
CA LYS A 26 -1.09 -1.43 7.23
C LYS A 26 -1.13 -1.80 8.70
N ARG A 27 -1.05 -0.80 9.59
CA ARG A 27 -1.08 -1.03 11.02
C ARG A 27 -2.43 -1.63 11.43
N PRO A 28 -2.46 -2.67 12.28
CA PRO A 28 -3.70 -3.17 12.86
C PRO A 28 -4.47 -2.05 13.59
N MET A 29 -5.77 -1.93 13.32
CA MET A 29 -6.64 -0.89 13.86
C MET A 29 -7.42 -1.37 15.10
N THR A 30 -6.75 -2.11 15.98
CA THR A 30 -7.35 -2.59 17.24
C THR A 30 -7.18 -1.54 18.34
N LYS A 31 -8.19 -1.35 19.18
CA LYS A 31 -8.12 -0.48 20.37
C LYS A 31 -6.97 -0.90 21.28
N LYS A 32 -6.23 0.08 21.84
CA LYS A 32 -5.13 -0.17 22.78
C LYS A 32 -5.63 -0.98 23.99
N GLY A 33 -4.83 -1.95 24.45
CA GLY A 33 -5.14 -2.81 25.59
C GLY A 33 -5.99 -4.05 25.26
N TYR A 34 -6.51 -4.16 24.03
CA TYR A 34 -7.27 -5.33 23.59
C TYR A 34 -6.42 -6.30 22.78
N PHE A 35 -6.85 -7.55 22.76
CA PHE A 35 -6.26 -8.55 21.87
C PHE A 35 -6.42 -8.16 20.41
N LYS A 36 -5.30 -8.21 19.68
CA LYS A 36 -5.17 -7.93 18.25
C LYS A 36 -5.58 -9.15 17.45
N LYS A 37 -5.89 -8.93 16.16
CA LYS A 37 -6.36 -10.00 15.27
C LYS A 37 -5.38 -11.18 15.14
N HIS A 38 -4.07 -10.94 15.14
CA HIS A 38 -3.05 -11.99 15.03
C HIS A 38 -2.92 -12.88 16.27
N GLU A 39 -3.51 -12.49 17.41
CA GLU A 39 -3.57 -13.34 18.60
C GLU A 39 -4.71 -14.37 18.51
N TYR A 40 -5.55 -14.29 17.47
CA TYR A 40 -6.55 -15.29 17.15
C TYR A 40 -6.08 -16.09 15.94
N VAL A 41 -5.92 -17.40 16.14
CA VAL A 41 -5.44 -18.30 15.09
C VAL A 41 -6.63 -18.76 14.26
N TYR A 42 -6.53 -18.69 12.95
CA TYR A 42 -7.52 -19.27 12.05
C TYR A 42 -7.12 -20.72 11.77
N ASP A 43 -8.06 -21.63 11.98
CA ASP A 43 -7.95 -23.03 11.60
C ASP A 43 -8.76 -23.24 10.31
N ASP A 44 -8.05 -23.52 9.21
CA ASP A 44 -8.64 -23.70 7.89
C ASP A 44 -9.40 -25.02 7.78
N TYR A 45 -8.91 -26.09 8.45
CA TYR A 45 -9.51 -27.41 8.38
C TYR A 45 -10.88 -27.45 9.07
N TYR A 46 -10.98 -26.85 10.26
CA TYR A 46 -12.25 -26.76 11.00
C TYR A 46 -13.05 -25.49 10.69
N ASN A 47 -12.54 -24.63 9.81
CA ASN A 47 -13.11 -23.32 9.47
C ASN A 47 -13.55 -22.54 10.73
N CYS A 48 -12.61 -22.33 11.65
CA CYS A 48 -12.89 -21.68 12.94
C CYS A 48 -11.75 -20.79 13.40
N TYR A 49 -12.01 -19.93 14.38
CA TYR A 49 -10.97 -19.16 15.05
C TYR A 49 -10.72 -19.69 16.45
N ILE A 50 -9.47 -19.79 16.86
CA ILE A 50 -9.05 -20.18 18.20
C ILE A 50 -8.60 -18.91 18.92
N CYS A 51 -9.19 -18.63 20.09
CA CYS A 51 -8.81 -17.48 20.90
C CYS A 51 -7.57 -17.75 21.78
N PRO A 52 -6.94 -16.72 22.37
CA PRO A 52 -5.80 -16.88 23.27
C PRO A 52 -6.04 -17.77 24.49
N ASN A 53 -7.31 -18.00 24.85
CA ASN A 53 -7.71 -18.90 25.93
C ASN A 53 -8.12 -20.30 25.41
N ASN A 54 -7.69 -20.67 24.20
CA ASN A 54 -7.94 -21.96 23.55
C ASN A 54 -9.44 -22.33 23.41
N LYS A 55 -10.31 -21.33 23.27
CA LYS A 55 -11.73 -21.52 22.96
C LYS A 55 -12.01 -21.23 21.49
N ILE A 56 -12.90 -22.03 20.93
CA ILE A 56 -13.31 -21.97 19.52
C ILE A 56 -14.34 -20.86 19.31
N LEU A 57 -14.16 -20.13 18.22
CA LEU A 57 -15.13 -19.22 17.64
C LEU A 57 -15.60 -19.84 16.33
N SER A 58 -16.84 -20.32 16.33
CA SER A 58 -17.44 -20.99 15.18
C SER A 58 -17.98 -19.96 14.18
N TYR A 59 -18.10 -20.40 12.92
CA TYR A 59 -18.82 -19.66 11.89
C TYR A 59 -20.24 -19.32 12.38
N ALA A 60 -20.68 -18.09 12.12
CA ALA A 60 -22.01 -17.62 12.46
C ALA A 60 -22.81 -17.17 11.22
N THR A 61 -22.27 -16.25 10.42
CA THR A 61 -22.97 -15.68 9.27
C THR A 61 -22.01 -15.04 8.29
N THR A 62 -22.46 -14.87 7.05
CA THR A 62 -21.74 -14.13 6.00
C THR A 62 -22.61 -12.96 5.53
N ASN A 63 -22.06 -11.76 5.61
CA ASN A 63 -22.72 -10.54 5.17
C ASN A 63 -22.68 -10.43 3.63
N ARG A 64 -23.62 -9.70 3.03
CA ARG A 64 -23.68 -9.37 1.58
C ARG A 64 -22.39 -8.74 1.04
N LYS A 65 -21.62 -8.07 1.91
CA LYS A 65 -20.32 -7.48 1.58
C LYS A 65 -19.16 -8.48 1.58
N GLY A 66 -19.43 -9.78 1.73
CA GLY A 66 -18.41 -10.84 1.71
C GLY A 66 -17.61 -10.98 3.02
N TYR A 67 -18.13 -10.47 4.14
CA TYR A 67 -17.51 -10.65 5.46
C TYR A 67 -18.17 -11.81 6.21
N ILE A 68 -17.35 -12.78 6.58
CA ILE A 68 -17.69 -13.91 7.42
C ILE A 68 -17.48 -13.53 8.88
N GLU A 69 -18.47 -13.77 9.72
CA GLU A 69 -18.43 -13.57 11.17
C GLU A 69 -18.22 -14.88 11.91
N TYR A 70 -17.26 -14.89 12.83
CA TYR A 70 -17.02 -15.96 13.79
C TYR A 70 -17.34 -15.46 15.19
N LYS A 71 -18.09 -16.25 15.95
CA LYS A 71 -18.61 -15.84 17.27
C LYS A 71 -18.15 -16.80 18.36
N SER A 72 -17.75 -16.25 19.50
CA SER A 72 -17.47 -17.05 20.70
C SER A 72 -18.77 -17.44 21.40
N ASN A 73 -18.73 -18.53 22.16
CA ASN A 73 -19.82 -18.90 23.04
C ASN A 73 -19.87 -17.95 24.27
N PRO A 74 -20.99 -17.24 24.51
CA PRO A 74 -21.15 -16.35 25.66
C PRO A 74 -20.94 -17.05 27.01
N LYS A 75 -21.39 -18.31 27.12
CA LYS A 75 -21.33 -19.08 28.38
C LYS A 75 -19.89 -19.30 28.84
N ASP A 76 -19.02 -19.63 27.89
CA ASP A 76 -17.59 -19.82 28.15
C ASP A 76 -16.87 -18.50 28.44
N CYS A 77 -17.32 -17.42 27.79
CA CYS A 77 -16.66 -16.11 27.90
C CYS A 77 -17.03 -15.35 29.17
N LYS A 78 -18.19 -15.62 29.78
CA LYS A 78 -18.66 -14.93 30.99
C LYS A 78 -17.68 -15.07 32.16
N ASN A 79 -17.07 -16.25 32.30
CA ASN A 79 -16.11 -16.56 33.36
C ASN A 79 -14.64 -16.49 32.89
N CYS A 80 -14.39 -15.88 31.73
CA CYS A 80 -13.05 -15.85 31.15
C CYS A 80 -12.15 -14.80 31.86
N PRO A 81 -10.94 -15.17 32.31
CA PRO A 81 -10.03 -14.23 32.99
C PRO A 81 -9.58 -13.09 32.09
N PHE A 82 -9.59 -13.29 30.77
CA PHE A 82 -9.17 -12.30 29.79
C PHE A 82 -10.32 -11.49 29.18
N LEU A 83 -11.54 -11.58 29.74
CA LEU A 83 -12.72 -10.92 29.19
C LEU A 83 -12.51 -9.42 28.97
N SER A 84 -11.91 -8.73 29.95
CA SER A 84 -11.61 -7.28 29.91
C SER A 84 -10.68 -6.88 28.75
N LYS A 85 -9.76 -7.76 28.35
CA LYS A 85 -8.84 -7.57 27.21
C LYS A 85 -9.43 -8.10 25.89
N CYS A 86 -10.47 -8.93 25.94
CA CYS A 86 -11.03 -9.61 24.77
C CYS A 86 -12.17 -8.82 24.11
N THR A 87 -13.19 -8.45 24.88
CA THR A 87 -14.42 -7.82 24.37
C THR A 87 -15.12 -7.00 25.46
N ASN A 88 -15.71 -5.86 25.07
CA ASN A 88 -16.62 -5.06 25.90
C ASN A 88 -18.10 -5.30 25.55
N SER A 89 -18.40 -6.37 24.82
CA SER A 89 -19.78 -6.71 24.46
C SER A 89 -20.59 -7.01 25.72
N LYS A 90 -21.81 -6.45 25.82
CA LYS A 90 -22.76 -6.73 26.91
C LYS A 90 -23.11 -8.21 27.01
N ASN A 91 -23.11 -8.91 25.88
CA ASN A 91 -23.45 -10.34 25.81
C ASN A 91 -22.21 -11.24 26.00
N HIS A 92 -21.05 -10.67 26.36
CA HIS A 92 -19.77 -11.38 26.50
C HIS A 92 -19.33 -12.16 25.25
N THR A 93 -19.88 -11.82 24.08
CA THR A 93 -19.55 -12.44 22.80
C THR A 93 -18.40 -11.70 22.13
N LYS A 94 -17.36 -12.42 21.73
CA LYS A 94 -16.32 -11.95 20.82
C LYS A 94 -16.76 -12.24 19.39
N VAL A 95 -16.66 -11.24 18.52
CA VAL A 95 -16.89 -11.39 17.09
C VAL A 95 -15.58 -11.10 16.34
N ILE A 96 -15.21 -12.00 15.44
CA ILE A 96 -14.09 -11.82 14.52
C ILE A 96 -14.64 -11.84 13.10
N THR A 97 -14.18 -10.89 12.29
CA THR A 97 -14.54 -10.81 10.88
C THR A 97 -13.37 -11.20 9.98
N ARG A 98 -13.64 -12.09 9.03
CA ARG A 98 -12.73 -12.50 7.94
C ARG A 98 -13.46 -12.26 6.62
N HIS A 99 -12.79 -11.66 5.65
CA HIS A 99 -13.37 -11.51 4.32
C HIS A 99 -13.23 -12.85 3.57
N ILE A 100 -14.13 -13.16 2.62
CA ILE A 100 -14.01 -14.36 1.78
C ILE A 100 -12.64 -14.41 1.09
N TRP A 101 -12.23 -13.31 0.47
CA TRP A 101 -10.88 -13.12 -0.09
C TRP A 101 -9.79 -12.73 0.94
N ALA A 102 -9.88 -13.18 2.18
CA ALA A 102 -8.82 -12.90 3.17
C ALA A 102 -7.50 -13.57 2.81
N GLU A 103 -7.55 -14.77 2.23
CA GLU A 103 -6.38 -15.50 1.75
C GLU A 103 -5.56 -14.67 0.74
N ALA A 104 -6.23 -14.00 -0.20
CA ALA A 104 -5.56 -13.10 -1.14
C ALA A 104 -4.75 -11.99 -0.45
N ILE A 105 -5.24 -11.47 0.69
CA ILE A 105 -4.50 -10.48 1.49
C ILE A 105 -3.32 -11.12 2.22
N GLU A 106 -3.48 -12.35 2.70
CA GLU A 106 -2.42 -13.10 3.38
C GLU A 106 -1.27 -13.41 2.40
N THR A 107 -1.58 -13.88 1.19
CA THR A 107 -0.58 -14.04 0.12
C THR A 107 0.14 -12.72 -0.21
N CYS A 108 -0.60 -11.60 -0.28
CA CYS A 108 0.02 -10.29 -0.48
C CYS A 108 0.97 -9.89 0.67
N GLU A 109 0.68 -10.31 1.90
CA GLU A 109 1.56 -10.05 3.03
C GLU A 109 2.84 -10.89 2.96
N GLU A 110 2.74 -12.15 2.60
CA GLU A 110 3.88 -13.03 2.36
C GLU A 110 4.80 -12.44 1.27
N ILE A 111 4.24 -12.01 0.14
CA ILE A 111 4.97 -11.33 -0.94
C ILE A 111 5.73 -10.11 -0.39
N ARG A 112 5.10 -9.29 0.47
CA ARG A 112 5.75 -8.10 1.06
C ARG A 112 6.97 -8.46 1.91
N HIS A 113 6.95 -9.61 2.57
CA HIS A 113 8.04 -10.04 3.45
C HIS A 113 9.29 -10.51 2.69
N GLN A 114 9.15 -10.87 1.41
CA GLN A 114 10.29 -11.26 0.57
C GLN A 114 11.24 -10.08 0.31
N SER A 115 12.55 -10.36 0.32
CA SER A 115 13.62 -9.36 0.23
C SER A 115 13.55 -8.53 -1.06
N TRP A 116 13.36 -9.19 -2.20
CA TRP A 116 13.26 -8.56 -3.52
C TRP A 116 12.12 -7.53 -3.58
N PHE A 117 10.93 -7.89 -3.13
CA PHE A 117 9.77 -6.98 -3.13
C PHE A 117 9.93 -5.83 -2.15
N LYS A 118 10.60 -6.06 -1.01
CA LYS A 118 10.95 -5.01 -0.05
C LYS A 118 11.87 -3.96 -0.69
N GLU A 119 12.88 -4.37 -1.46
CA GLU A 119 13.76 -3.46 -2.18
C GLU A 119 13.04 -2.71 -3.30
N LEU A 120 12.20 -3.41 -4.05
CA LEU A 120 11.38 -2.79 -5.09
C LEU A 120 10.42 -1.75 -4.51
N TYR A 121 9.80 -2.03 -3.35
CA TYR A 121 8.93 -1.08 -2.67
C TYR A 121 9.68 0.20 -2.24
N LYS A 122 10.95 0.10 -1.82
CA LYS A 122 11.77 1.28 -1.47
C LYS A 122 11.93 2.27 -2.62
N LYS A 123 11.88 1.82 -3.88
CA LYS A 123 11.97 2.69 -5.08
C LYS A 123 10.74 3.57 -5.29
N ARG A 124 9.65 3.37 -4.53
CA ARG A 124 8.44 4.19 -4.60
C ARG A 124 8.70 5.65 -4.25
N LYS A 125 9.50 5.91 -3.22
CA LYS A 125 9.90 7.27 -2.82
C LYS A 125 10.57 8.03 -3.96
N GLU A 126 11.26 7.28 -4.82
CA GLU A 126 11.99 7.81 -5.95
C GLU A 126 11.18 7.96 -7.23
N THR A 127 9.92 7.53 -7.27
CA THR A 127 9.16 7.52 -8.52
C THR A 127 7.81 8.14 -8.29
N ILE A 128 6.96 7.46 -7.55
CA ILE A 128 5.55 7.79 -7.34
C ILE A 128 5.42 8.99 -6.39
N GLU A 129 6.08 8.95 -5.23
CA GLU A 129 5.93 10.00 -4.22
C GLU A 129 6.45 11.35 -4.71
N ARG A 130 7.55 11.35 -5.48
CA ARG A 130 8.06 12.58 -6.09
C ARG A 130 7.07 13.18 -7.09
N ILE A 131 6.42 12.35 -7.91
CA ILE A 131 5.41 12.83 -8.88
C ILE A 131 4.21 13.44 -8.12
N PHE A 132 3.76 12.80 -7.04
CA PHE A 132 2.70 13.36 -6.21
C PHE A 132 3.12 14.67 -5.53
N GLY A 133 4.35 14.79 -5.06
CA GLY A 133 4.92 16.05 -4.57
C GLY A 133 4.86 17.14 -5.64
N THR A 134 5.37 16.85 -6.85
CA THR A 134 5.30 17.80 -7.97
C THR A 134 3.88 18.20 -8.32
N ALA A 135 2.94 17.24 -8.32
CA ALA A 135 1.54 17.52 -8.64
C ALA A 135 0.88 18.42 -7.58
N LYS A 136 1.21 18.23 -6.29
CA LYS A 136 0.69 19.05 -5.19
C LYS A 136 1.28 20.46 -5.21
N GLU A 137 2.59 20.57 -5.27
CA GLU A 137 3.31 21.84 -5.11
C GLU A 137 3.29 22.70 -6.39
N PHE A 138 3.53 22.11 -7.57
CA PHE A 138 3.64 22.87 -8.83
C PHE A 138 2.38 22.85 -9.70
N HIS A 139 1.45 21.94 -9.46
CA HIS A 139 0.21 21.84 -10.23
C HIS A 139 -1.06 22.10 -9.40
N GLY A 140 -0.89 22.63 -8.18
CA GLY A 140 -1.99 23.11 -7.35
C GLY A 140 -3.00 22.01 -6.98
N LEU A 141 -2.53 20.77 -6.75
CA LEU A 141 -3.34 19.68 -6.22
C LEU A 141 -3.29 19.58 -4.69
N ARG A 142 -2.70 20.57 -4.01
CA ARG A 142 -2.79 20.69 -2.55
C ARG A 142 -4.22 21.01 -2.10
N TYR A 143 -4.97 21.77 -2.91
CA TYR A 143 -6.35 22.14 -2.66
C TYR A 143 -7.24 21.85 -3.89
N THR A 144 -8.53 21.70 -3.65
CA THR A 144 -9.55 21.53 -4.68
C THR A 144 -9.95 22.91 -5.21
N ASN A 145 -9.35 23.32 -6.34
CA ASN A 145 -9.60 24.64 -6.93
C ASN A 145 -10.76 24.64 -7.95
N GLN A 146 -11.52 23.54 -8.04
CA GLN A 146 -12.63 23.40 -8.98
C GLN A 146 -13.86 22.93 -8.20
N ILE A 147 -15.03 23.39 -8.63
CA ILE A 147 -16.31 23.04 -8.01
C ILE A 147 -16.90 21.86 -8.77
N GLY A 148 -17.23 20.78 -8.04
CA GLY A 148 -17.82 19.56 -8.59
C GLY A 148 -16.79 18.46 -8.91
N ILE A 149 -17.24 17.21 -8.77
CA ILE A 149 -16.41 16.00 -8.94
C ILE A 149 -15.88 15.91 -10.37
N GLU A 150 -16.74 16.14 -11.37
CA GLU A 150 -16.37 16.03 -12.79
C GLU A 150 -15.26 17.00 -13.20
N LYS A 151 -15.38 18.28 -12.82
CA LYS A 151 -14.34 19.29 -13.12
C LYS A 151 -13.03 18.98 -12.41
N MET A 152 -13.09 18.50 -11.17
CA MET A 152 -11.89 18.07 -10.45
C MET A 152 -11.25 16.85 -11.11
N HIS A 153 -12.05 15.90 -11.59
CA HIS A 153 -11.58 14.72 -12.31
C HIS A 153 -10.85 15.12 -13.61
N MET A 154 -11.41 16.05 -14.38
CA MET A 154 -10.74 16.62 -15.57
C MET A 154 -9.41 17.28 -15.23
N LYS A 155 -9.36 18.13 -14.19
CA LYS A 155 -8.12 18.79 -13.73
C LYS A 155 -7.04 17.77 -13.36
N ILE A 156 -7.41 16.73 -12.61
CA ILE A 156 -6.51 15.66 -12.21
C ILE A 156 -5.97 14.93 -13.45
N GLY A 157 -6.86 14.56 -14.38
CA GLY A 157 -6.50 13.91 -15.64
C GLY A 157 -5.50 14.72 -16.47
N LEU A 158 -5.79 16.01 -16.70
CA LEU A 158 -4.91 16.93 -17.43
C LEU A 158 -3.54 17.10 -16.73
N THR A 159 -3.54 17.19 -15.40
CA THR A 159 -2.30 17.31 -14.62
C THR A 159 -1.41 16.08 -14.79
N PHE A 160 -1.98 14.89 -14.67
CA PHE A 160 -1.22 13.65 -14.85
C PHE A 160 -0.78 13.44 -16.31
N ALA A 161 -1.59 13.82 -17.29
CA ALA A 161 -1.19 13.83 -18.69
C ALA A 161 0.04 14.73 -18.92
N CYS A 162 0.02 15.95 -18.38
CA CYS A 162 1.16 16.87 -18.43
C CYS A 162 2.43 16.27 -17.80
N LEU A 163 2.30 15.69 -16.60
CA LEU A 163 3.42 15.06 -15.90
C LEU A 163 3.99 13.86 -16.67
N ASN A 164 3.12 13.05 -17.29
CA ASN A 164 3.52 11.94 -18.15
C ASN A 164 4.26 12.43 -19.41
N MET A 165 3.78 13.50 -20.05
CA MET A 165 4.46 14.13 -21.19
C MET A 165 5.85 14.67 -20.81
N LYS A 166 5.98 15.36 -19.67
CA LYS A 166 7.29 15.81 -19.14
C LYS A 166 8.24 14.64 -18.92
N LYS A 167 7.74 13.53 -18.36
CA LYS A 167 8.53 12.30 -18.16
C LYS A 167 8.98 11.68 -19.48
N LEU A 168 8.08 11.60 -20.47
CA LEU A 168 8.38 11.07 -21.80
C LEU A 168 9.47 11.90 -22.50
N ALA A 169 9.36 13.24 -22.47
CA ALA A 169 10.38 14.13 -23.03
C ALA A 169 11.75 13.90 -22.41
N LYS A 170 11.81 13.74 -21.07
CA LYS A 170 13.06 13.43 -20.36
C LYS A 170 13.65 12.08 -20.78
N ILE A 171 12.82 11.04 -20.95
CA ILE A 171 13.25 9.72 -21.42
C ILE A 171 13.80 9.81 -22.84
N LYS A 172 13.10 10.47 -23.77
CA LYS A 172 13.55 10.68 -25.14
C LYS A 172 14.90 11.42 -25.18
N ARG A 173 15.07 12.48 -24.38
CA ARG A 173 16.33 13.21 -24.26
C ARG A 173 17.49 12.32 -23.79
N ILE A 174 17.28 11.53 -22.72
CA ILE A 174 18.31 10.63 -22.19
C ILE A 174 18.68 9.55 -23.20
N ARG A 175 17.70 8.99 -23.91
CA ARG A 175 17.95 8.00 -24.98
C ARG A 175 18.77 8.61 -26.12
N ALA A 176 18.41 9.81 -26.59
CA ALA A 176 19.16 10.52 -27.62
C ALA A 176 20.60 10.87 -27.20
N GLN A 177 20.85 11.16 -25.92
CA GLN A 177 22.21 11.39 -25.41
C GLN A 177 23.04 10.11 -25.37
N LYS A 178 22.44 8.97 -24.99
CA LYS A 178 23.10 7.67 -24.99
C LYS A 178 23.44 7.18 -26.41
N THR A 179 22.59 7.46 -27.40
CA THR A 179 22.88 7.13 -28.80
C THR A 179 23.97 8.03 -29.39
N ARG A 180 24.03 9.31 -28.99
CA ARG A 180 25.07 10.25 -29.43
C ARG A 180 26.44 10.00 -28.80
N PHE A 181 26.50 9.49 -27.57
CA PHE A 181 27.76 9.18 -26.86
C PHE A 181 27.72 7.75 -26.30
N PRO A 182 28.01 6.72 -27.12
CA PRO A 182 28.10 5.35 -26.65
C PRO A 182 29.29 5.20 -25.69
N LYS A 183 29.10 4.45 -24.60
CA LYS A 183 30.06 4.26 -23.48
C LYS A 183 31.45 3.71 -23.87
N GLY A 184 31.71 3.41 -25.14
CA GLY A 184 32.99 2.93 -25.67
C GLY A 184 33.81 3.94 -26.48
N LYS A 185 33.38 5.21 -26.60
CA LYS A 185 34.19 6.27 -27.25
C LYS A 185 34.25 7.52 -26.36
N LEU A 186 35.15 7.50 -25.38
CA LEU A 186 35.65 8.72 -24.76
C LEU A 186 37.10 8.93 -25.24
N PRO A 187 37.37 9.86 -26.17
CA PRO A 187 38.73 10.38 -26.29
C PRO A 187 39.02 11.18 -25.01
N ASN A 188 40.08 10.78 -24.31
CA ASN A 188 40.70 11.39 -23.12
C ASN A 188 39.96 12.60 -22.51
N LEU A 189 39.20 12.34 -21.45
CA LEU A 189 38.40 13.30 -20.69
C LEU A 189 39.22 14.25 -19.79
N SER A 190 40.50 14.52 -20.11
CA SER A 190 41.35 15.40 -19.30
C SER A 190 41.09 16.90 -19.56
N ILE A 191 40.43 17.26 -20.66
CA ILE A 191 40.26 18.67 -21.07
C ILE A 191 38.88 19.24 -20.66
N ILE A 192 37.82 18.43 -20.67
CA ILE A 192 36.45 18.93 -20.43
C ILE A 192 36.15 19.15 -18.93
N HIS A 193 36.84 18.45 -18.02
CA HIS A 193 36.64 18.63 -16.57
C HIS A 193 37.09 20.03 -16.08
N ARG A 194 38.05 20.68 -16.76
CA ARG A 194 38.45 22.07 -16.44
C ARG A 194 37.41 23.11 -16.84
N ILE A 195 36.60 22.85 -17.87
CA ILE A 195 35.63 23.83 -18.38
C ILE A 195 34.32 23.79 -17.58
N LEU A 196 33.92 22.62 -17.07
CA LEU A 196 32.68 22.47 -16.29
C LEU A 196 32.80 22.96 -14.84
N HIS A 197 34.00 23.02 -14.26
CA HIS A 197 34.19 23.53 -12.89
C HIS A 197 34.10 25.06 -12.77
N ARG A 198 34.22 25.82 -13.86
CA ARG A 198 34.10 27.29 -13.84
C ARG A 198 32.66 27.83 -13.86
N LYS A 199 31.65 27.01 -14.14
CA LYS A 199 30.23 27.44 -14.23
C LYS A 199 29.34 26.99 -13.06
N LYS A 200 29.91 26.35 -12.03
CA LYS A 200 29.16 25.77 -10.90
C LYS A 200 28.98 26.68 -9.68
N THR A 201 29.26 27.98 -9.79
CA THR A 201 29.13 28.93 -8.67
C THR A 201 27.97 29.90 -8.73
N ASN A 202 27.12 29.93 -9.78
CA ASN A 202 26.07 30.96 -9.88
C ASN A 202 24.71 30.44 -10.35
N LEU A 203 24.09 29.51 -9.61
CA LEU A 203 22.62 29.40 -9.59
C LEU A 203 22.17 28.75 -8.27
N MET A 204 22.08 29.59 -7.24
CA MET A 204 21.08 29.44 -6.19
C MET A 204 19.69 29.46 -6.87
N PHE A 205 18.87 28.46 -6.57
CA PHE A 205 17.42 28.58 -6.74
C PHE A 205 16.80 28.42 -5.36
N VAL A 206 16.32 29.56 -4.86
CA VAL A 206 15.14 29.69 -4.00
C VAL A 206 13.94 29.08 -4.71
#